data_AF-A0A7L4H113-F1
#
_entry.id   AF-A0A7L4H113-F1
#
_cell.length_a   1.000
_cell.length_b   1.000
_cell.length_c   1.000
_cell.angle_alpha   90.00
_cell.angle_beta   90.00
_cell.angle_gamma   90.00
#
_symmetry.space_group_name_H-M   'P 1'
#
loop_
_entity.id
_entity.type
_entity.pdbx_description
1 polymer ?
#
loop_
_entity_poly.entity_id
_entity_poly.type
_entity_poly.pdbx_seq_one_letter_code
_entity_poly.pdbx_strand_id
1 'polypeptide(L)'
;IDEIEALSSIYGEDWCVVDEDEKIYCIKINDCLDQPKWTLCLQVILPPGYPTVEPPIYQLNAPWLRGEDYMKLANSLEEIYVQNLGESILYLWVEKIREVLIEKAQSSDPEPDIKKTSEEVNEDDDFLLDCQPVQADSIKMLNYITSESQEVDEELPSIHHGNPITDRRSTFQAHLAPVVTPGQVKRVLEKLYENKKIASATHNIYAYR
;
A
#
# COMPACT_ATOMS: atom_id res chain seq x y z
N ILE A 1 -12.57 -21.70 -4.10
CA ILE A 1 -12.75 -21.37 -5.53
C ILE A 1 -13.93 -20.44 -5.67
N ASP A 2 -15.06 -20.78 -5.05
CA ASP A 2 -16.31 -20.02 -5.08
C ASP A 2 -16.17 -18.51 -4.75
N GLU A 3 -15.40 -18.13 -3.72
CA GLU A 3 -15.20 -16.71 -3.38
C GLU A 3 -14.50 -15.92 -4.49
N ILE A 4 -13.48 -16.50 -5.12
CA ILE A 4 -12.68 -15.80 -6.14
C ILE A 4 -13.47 -15.66 -7.44
N GLU A 5 -14.20 -16.71 -7.82
CA GLU A 5 -15.09 -16.65 -8.97
C GLU A 5 -16.20 -15.61 -8.77
N ALA A 6 -16.79 -15.57 -7.57
CA ALA A 6 -17.78 -14.56 -7.22
C ALA A 6 -17.19 -13.14 -7.29
N LEU A 7 -16.03 -12.88 -6.68
CA LEU A 7 -15.40 -11.56 -6.70
C LEU A 7 -14.98 -11.15 -8.12
N SER A 8 -14.44 -12.06 -8.90
CA SER A 8 -14.09 -11.79 -10.31
C SER A 8 -15.31 -11.42 -11.14
N SER A 9 -16.47 -12.02 -10.86
CA SER A 9 -17.74 -11.70 -11.53
C SER A 9 -18.35 -10.38 -11.07
N ILE A 10 -18.19 -10.02 -9.79
CA ILE A 10 -18.70 -8.77 -9.21
C ILE A 10 -17.87 -7.58 -9.70
N TYR A 11 -16.54 -7.70 -9.66
CA TYR A 11 -15.62 -6.58 -9.91
C TYR A 11 -15.13 -6.51 -11.36
N GLY A 12 -15.23 -7.59 -12.13
CA GLY A 12 -14.93 -7.59 -13.57
C GLY A 12 -13.57 -6.98 -13.90
N GLU A 13 -13.56 -5.78 -14.49
CA GLU A 13 -12.35 -5.05 -14.90
C GLU A 13 -11.52 -4.51 -13.72
N ASP A 14 -12.12 -4.34 -12.54
CA ASP A 14 -11.44 -3.91 -11.32
C ASP A 14 -10.75 -5.09 -10.59
N TRP A 15 -10.98 -6.34 -11.03
CA TRP A 15 -10.32 -7.53 -10.52
C TRP A 15 -9.17 -7.98 -11.44
N CYS A 16 -7.99 -8.14 -10.85
CA CYS A 16 -6.78 -8.57 -11.55
C CYS A 16 -6.20 -9.83 -10.90
N VAL A 17 -6.02 -10.89 -11.68
CA VAL A 17 -5.23 -12.06 -11.28
C VAL A 17 -3.76 -11.75 -11.54
N VAL A 18 -2.95 -11.68 -10.49
CA VAL A 18 -1.51 -11.41 -10.61
C VAL A 18 -0.75 -12.72 -10.85
N ASP A 19 -1.06 -13.74 -10.04
CA ASP A 19 -0.49 -15.08 -10.14
C ASP A 19 -1.53 -16.10 -9.66
N GLU A 20 -1.98 -16.98 -10.55
CA GLU A 20 -3.00 -17.99 -10.23
C GLU A 20 -2.42 -19.14 -9.40
N ASP A 21 -1.17 -19.52 -9.64
CA ASP A 21 -0.50 -20.63 -8.95
C ASP A 21 -0.19 -20.26 -7.50
N GLU A 22 0.32 -19.05 -7.28
CA GLU A 22 0.60 -18.48 -5.95
C GLU A 22 -0.63 -17.83 -5.30
N LYS A 23 -1.80 -17.89 -5.96
CA LYS A 23 -3.08 -17.32 -5.51
C LYS A 23 -2.97 -15.85 -5.07
N ILE A 24 -2.36 -15.04 -5.93
CA ILE A 24 -2.18 -13.60 -5.75
C ILE A 24 -3.20 -12.86 -6.62
N TYR A 25 -4.01 -12.05 -5.97
CA TYR A 25 -5.08 -11.28 -6.59
C TYR A 25 -4.97 -9.81 -6.21
N CYS A 26 -5.44 -8.93 -7.08
CA CYS A 26 -5.47 -7.50 -6.85
C CYS A 26 -6.84 -6.96 -7.22
N ILE A 27 -7.39 -6.11 -6.36
CA ILE A 27 -8.71 -5.52 -6.50
C ILE A 27 -8.56 -4.02 -6.42
N LYS A 28 -9.02 -3.31 -7.44
CA LYS A 28 -9.06 -1.86 -7.46
C LYS A 28 -10.39 -1.39 -6.89
N ILE A 29 -10.33 -0.55 -5.86
CA ILE A 29 -11.49 -0.04 -5.13
C ILE A 29 -11.52 1.48 -5.29
N ASN A 30 -12.69 2.00 -5.62
CA ASN A 30 -12.94 3.42 -5.82
C ASN A 30 -14.16 3.88 -4.98
N ASP A 31 -14.28 5.19 -4.81
CA ASP A 31 -15.34 5.87 -4.03
C ASP A 31 -16.70 5.96 -4.76
N CYS A 32 -16.91 5.22 -5.87
CA CYS A 32 -18.15 5.15 -6.66
C CYS A 32 -18.73 6.50 -7.15
N LEU A 33 -17.93 7.56 -7.19
CA LEU A 33 -18.33 8.84 -7.79
C LEU A 33 -18.10 8.82 -9.31
N ASP A 34 -18.91 9.58 -10.07
CA ASP A 34 -18.76 9.76 -11.54
C ASP A 34 -17.34 10.18 -11.94
N GLN A 35 -16.58 10.76 -11.00
CA GLN A 35 -15.13 10.92 -11.07
C GLN A 35 -14.50 10.46 -9.75
N PRO A 36 -13.82 9.30 -9.71
CA PRO A 36 -13.31 8.79 -8.46
C PRO A 36 -12.14 9.64 -7.96
N LYS A 37 -12.32 10.28 -6.80
CA LYS A 37 -11.30 11.15 -6.18
C LYS A 37 -10.30 10.31 -5.41
N TRP A 38 -10.78 9.25 -4.79
CA TRP A 38 -9.98 8.32 -4.01
C TRP A 38 -10.00 6.94 -4.66
N THR A 39 -8.80 6.36 -4.77
CA THR A 39 -8.63 4.99 -5.28
C THR A 39 -7.65 4.27 -4.36
N LEU A 40 -7.94 3.00 -4.10
CA LEU A 40 -7.11 2.11 -3.32
C LEU A 40 -7.03 0.76 -4.03
N CYS A 41 -5.83 0.19 -4.15
CA CYS A 41 -5.65 -1.16 -4.63
C CYS A 41 -5.38 -2.09 -3.44
N LEU A 42 -6.25 -3.07 -3.25
CA LEU A 42 -6.08 -4.15 -2.29
C LEU A 42 -5.46 -5.35 -3.02
N GLN A 43 -4.21 -5.67 -2.69
CA GLN A 43 -3.59 -6.90 -3.13
C GLN A 43 -3.70 -7.94 -2.02
N VAL A 44 -4.10 -9.16 -2.37
CA VAL A 44 -4.24 -10.29 -1.44
C VAL A 44 -3.50 -11.52 -1.96
N ILE A 45 -2.88 -12.24 -1.03
CA ILE A 45 -2.25 -13.53 -1.25
C ILE A 45 -2.99 -14.52 -0.38
N LEU A 46 -3.54 -15.58 -0.99
CA LEU A 46 -4.34 -16.56 -0.27
C LEU A 46 -3.48 -17.78 0.07
N PRO A 47 -3.09 -17.95 1.35
CA PRO A 47 -2.37 -19.15 1.74
C PRO A 47 -3.25 -20.40 1.55
N PRO A 48 -2.65 -21.60 1.48
CA PRO A 48 -3.39 -22.84 1.29
C PRO A 48 -4.37 -23.13 2.44
N GLY A 49 -4.15 -22.56 3.63
CA GLY A 49 -5.03 -22.67 4.79
C GLY A 49 -6.24 -21.73 4.79
N TYR A 50 -6.31 -20.75 3.88
CA TYR A 50 -7.43 -19.82 3.81
C TYR A 50 -8.71 -20.47 3.22
N PRO A 51 -9.91 -20.18 3.74
CA PRO A 51 -10.23 -19.26 4.85
C PRO A 51 -10.23 -19.89 6.25
N THR A 52 -10.07 -21.21 6.36
CA THR A 52 -10.41 -21.95 7.59
C THR A 52 -9.34 -21.91 8.68
N VAL A 53 -8.06 -21.89 8.27
CA VAL A 53 -6.92 -22.13 9.16
C VAL A 53 -6.01 -20.90 9.26
N GLU A 54 -5.93 -20.11 8.19
CA GLU A 54 -5.00 -18.97 8.10
C GLU A 54 -5.67 -17.74 7.43
N PRO A 55 -5.34 -16.52 7.87
CA PRO A 55 -5.84 -15.29 7.26
C PRO A 55 -5.23 -15.06 5.88
N PRO A 56 -5.89 -14.29 5.00
CA PRO A 56 -5.27 -13.82 3.78
C PRO A 56 -4.20 -12.77 4.10
N ILE A 57 -3.08 -12.83 3.39
CA ILE A 57 -2.02 -11.80 3.48
C ILE A 57 -2.42 -10.66 2.56
N TYR A 58 -2.38 -9.43 3.04
CA TYR A 58 -2.83 -8.27 2.28
C TYR A 58 -1.80 -7.16 2.20
N GLN A 59 -1.91 -6.36 1.14
CA GLN A 59 -1.17 -5.11 0.96
C GLN A 59 -2.10 -4.04 0.42
N LEU A 60 -2.14 -2.89 1.11
CA LEU A 60 -2.93 -1.73 0.71
C LEU A 60 -2.05 -0.72 -0.01
N ASN A 61 -2.40 -0.43 -1.27
CA ASN A 61 -1.66 0.51 -2.11
C ASN A 61 -2.55 1.72 -2.43
N ALA A 62 -2.27 2.85 -1.78
CA ALA A 62 -2.92 4.12 -2.05
C ALA A 62 -1.95 5.29 -1.76
N PRO A 63 -1.84 6.30 -2.64
CA PRO A 63 -0.89 7.40 -2.44
C PRO A 63 -1.24 8.29 -1.23
N TRP A 64 -2.51 8.30 -0.83
CA TRP A 64 -3.07 9.08 0.27
C TRP A 64 -3.11 8.32 1.60
N LEU A 65 -3.00 6.99 1.58
CA LEU A 65 -3.13 6.16 2.76
C LEU A 65 -1.77 6.06 3.47
N ARG A 66 -1.55 6.89 4.49
CA ARG A 66 -0.30 6.91 5.26
C ARG A 66 -0.56 7.15 6.75
N GLY A 67 0.34 6.66 7.59
CA GLY A 67 0.32 6.92 9.02
C GLY A 67 -0.94 6.40 9.72
N GLU A 68 -1.67 7.29 10.38
CA GLU A 68 -2.84 6.94 11.18
C GLU A 68 -4.00 6.38 10.35
N ASP A 69 -4.25 6.93 9.16
CA ASP A 69 -5.31 6.44 8.27
C ASP A 69 -5.06 4.99 7.82
N TYR A 70 -3.79 4.64 7.57
CA TYR A 70 -3.39 3.26 7.26
C TYR A 70 -3.63 2.33 8.44
N MET A 71 -3.20 2.72 9.65
CA MET A 71 -3.38 1.91 10.86
C MET A 71 -4.86 1.68 11.17
N LYS A 72 -5.70 2.72 11.06
CA LYS A 72 -7.15 2.59 11.28
C LYS A 72 -7.79 1.61 10.30
N LEU A 73 -7.43 1.71 9.02
CA LEU A 73 -7.96 0.81 8.00
C LEU A 73 -7.46 -0.64 8.22
N ALA A 74 -6.16 -0.82 8.46
CA ALA A 74 -5.56 -2.12 8.75
C ALA A 74 -6.21 -2.80 9.97
N ASN A 75 -6.37 -2.07 11.08
CA ASN A 75 -7.06 -2.56 12.28
C ASN A 75 -8.50 -2.98 11.96
N SER A 76 -9.22 -2.20 11.14
CA SER A 76 -10.58 -2.55 10.73
C SER A 76 -10.63 -3.85 9.92
N LEU A 77 -9.65 -4.10 9.05
CA LEU A 77 -9.56 -5.34 8.28
C LEU A 77 -9.25 -6.54 9.19
N GLU A 78 -8.36 -6.37 10.16
CA GLU A 78 -8.04 -7.41 11.16
C GLU A 78 -9.24 -7.73 12.06
N GLU A 79 -10.00 -6.72 12.49
CA GLU A 79 -11.24 -6.93 13.24
C GLU A 79 -12.25 -7.76 12.45
N ILE A 80 -12.42 -7.48 11.15
CA ILE A 80 -13.30 -8.26 10.27
C ILE A 80 -12.85 -9.72 10.22
N TYR A 81 -11.54 -9.97 10.14
CA TYR A 81 -11.03 -11.34 10.16
C TYR A 81 -11.35 -12.06 11.47
N VAL A 82 -11.11 -11.42 12.62
CA VAL A 82 -11.37 -12.01 13.94
C VAL A 82 -12.85 -12.29 14.17
N GLN A 83 -13.74 -11.45 13.63
CA GLN A 83 -15.19 -11.63 13.73
C GLN A 83 -15.70 -12.76 12.83
N ASN A 84 -15.02 -13.05 11.72
CA ASN A 84 -15.47 -13.99 10.68
C ASN A 84 -14.46 -15.11 10.47
N LEU A 85 -13.94 -15.67 11.57
CA LEU A 85 -12.96 -16.76 11.51
C LEU A 85 -13.53 -17.99 10.80
N GLY A 86 -12.82 -18.45 9.78
CA GLY A 86 -13.21 -19.60 8.99
C GLY A 86 -14.14 -19.30 7.82
N GLU A 87 -14.52 -18.04 7.64
CA GLU A 87 -15.38 -17.59 6.55
C GLU A 87 -14.61 -16.77 5.51
N SER A 88 -15.23 -16.62 4.34
CA SER A 88 -14.72 -15.81 3.23
C SER A 88 -14.89 -14.31 3.53
N ILE A 89 -13.79 -13.59 3.69
CA ILE A 89 -13.77 -12.20 4.17
C ILE A 89 -13.40 -11.16 3.11
N LEU A 90 -12.99 -11.58 1.90
CA LEU A 90 -12.45 -10.64 0.91
C LEU A 90 -13.50 -9.63 0.46
N TYR A 91 -14.75 -10.07 0.28
CA TYR A 91 -15.86 -9.15 -0.03
C TYR A 91 -16.07 -8.13 1.10
N LEU A 92 -16.04 -8.57 2.35
CA LEU A 92 -16.20 -7.69 3.52
C LEU A 92 -15.08 -6.66 3.60
N TRP A 93 -13.84 -7.07 3.32
CA TRP A 93 -12.70 -6.16 3.24
C TRP A 93 -12.89 -5.12 2.14
N VAL A 94 -13.31 -5.51 0.94
CA VAL A 94 -13.57 -4.58 -0.15
C VAL A 94 -14.65 -3.56 0.22
N GLU A 95 -15.74 -4.02 0.83
CA GLU A 95 -16.83 -3.13 1.25
C GLU A 95 -16.40 -2.20 2.39
N LYS A 96 -15.61 -2.68 3.35
CA LYS A 96 -15.08 -1.82 4.41
C LYS A 96 -14.15 -0.74 3.86
N ILE A 97 -13.29 -1.10 2.91
CA ILE A 97 -12.42 -0.15 2.23
C ILE A 97 -13.28 0.88 1.47
N ARG A 98 -14.29 0.42 0.73
CA ARG A 98 -15.22 1.31 0.01
C ARG A 98 -15.89 2.31 0.93
N GLU A 99 -16.38 1.88 2.09
CA GLU A 99 -16.99 2.75 3.10
C GLU A 99 -16.02 3.87 3.53
N VAL A 100 -14.77 3.50 3.84
CA VAL A 100 -13.73 4.47 4.23
C VAL A 100 -13.41 5.44 3.08
N LEU A 101 -13.39 4.98 1.83
CA LEU A 101 -13.18 5.83 0.66
C LEU A 101 -14.32 6.86 0.51
N ILE A 102 -15.57 6.46 0.73
CA ILE A 102 -16.75 7.33 0.65
C ILE A 102 -16.72 8.36 1.78
N GLU A 103 -16.43 7.96 3.02
CA GLU A 103 -16.31 8.86 4.17
C GLU A 103 -15.21 9.92 3.91
N LYS A 104 -14.08 9.47 3.35
CA LYS A 104 -12.98 10.37 2.98
C LYS A 104 -13.38 11.35 1.87
N ALA A 105 -14.14 10.90 0.87
CA ALA A 105 -14.67 11.76 -0.18
C ALA A 105 -15.56 12.87 0.40
N GLN A 106 -16.49 12.52 1.28
CA GLN A 106 -17.42 13.45 1.93
C GLN A 106 -16.72 14.45 2.86
N SER A 107 -15.64 14.04 3.53
CA SER A 107 -14.86 14.94 4.38
C SER A 107 -14.02 15.99 3.62
N SER A 108 -13.93 15.89 2.29
CA SER A 108 -12.96 16.62 1.47
C SER A 108 -13.55 17.73 0.58
N ASP A 109 -14.80 18.12 0.79
CA ASP A 109 -15.44 19.28 0.15
C ASP A 109 -15.32 20.56 1.02
N PRO A 110 -14.90 21.71 0.46
CA PRO A 110 -14.99 23.01 1.12
C PRO A 110 -16.06 23.93 0.49
N GLU A 111 -17.12 24.30 1.22
CA GLU A 111 -17.71 25.68 1.28
C GLU A 111 -18.88 25.81 2.29
N PRO A 112 -19.34 27.02 2.71
CA PRO A 112 -18.93 27.67 3.96
C PRO A 112 -20.06 27.95 4.98
N ASP A 113 -19.65 28.14 6.24
CA ASP A 113 -20.20 28.99 7.33
C ASP A 113 -21.73 29.01 7.60
N ILE A 114 -22.15 28.59 8.81
CA ILE A 114 -22.80 29.42 9.85
C ILE A 114 -23.24 28.53 11.05
N LYS A 115 -22.46 28.67 12.13
CA LYS A 115 -22.83 28.85 13.55
C LYS A 115 -23.83 27.93 14.29
N LYS A 116 -23.37 27.66 15.52
CA LYS A 116 -24.05 27.45 16.82
C LYS A 116 -24.38 26.00 17.19
N THR A 117 -23.60 25.42 18.11
CA THR A 117 -23.75 25.50 19.60
C THR A 117 -24.29 24.13 20.05
N SER A 118 -23.65 23.36 20.91
CA SER A 118 -23.16 23.68 22.25
C SER A 118 -22.17 22.59 22.66
N GLU A 119 -21.03 23.02 23.19
CA GLU A 119 -20.59 22.72 24.57
C GLU A 119 -19.95 21.33 24.71
N GLU A 120 -18.61 21.28 24.66
CA GLU A 120 -17.71 21.44 25.83
C GLU A 120 -17.67 20.11 26.60
N VAL A 121 -16.50 19.53 26.91
CA VAL A 121 -15.46 20.02 27.82
C VAL A 121 -14.19 19.22 27.45
N ASN A 122 -13.14 19.80 26.85
CA ASN A 122 -11.95 20.44 27.47
C ASN A 122 -11.49 19.73 28.75
N GLU A 123 -10.25 19.30 28.88
CA GLU A 123 -9.15 20.02 29.52
C GLU A 123 -8.23 18.87 29.97
N ASP A 124 -6.91 18.87 29.99
CA ASP A 124 -5.76 19.70 29.62
C ASP A 124 -4.58 18.69 29.87
N ASP A 125 -3.32 18.84 29.51
CA ASP A 125 -2.50 20.04 29.44
C ASP A 125 -1.17 19.64 28.78
N ASP A 126 -0.83 20.39 27.73
CA ASP A 126 0.45 21.06 27.49
C ASP A 126 1.80 20.29 27.54
N PHE A 127 2.44 20.17 26.37
CA PHE A 127 3.68 20.92 26.17
C PHE A 127 3.96 21.21 24.69
N LEU A 128 3.93 22.49 24.35
CA LEU A 128 4.17 23.10 23.04
C LEU A 128 5.67 23.44 22.85
N LEU A 129 6.22 23.17 21.66
CA LEU A 129 7.37 23.84 20.99
C LEU A 129 7.71 23.02 19.73
N ASP A 130 8.00 23.52 18.54
CA ASP A 130 7.95 24.82 17.88
C ASP A 130 8.20 24.49 16.40
N CYS A 131 7.63 25.25 15.48
CA CYS A 131 7.76 25.00 14.05
C CYS A 131 9.12 25.48 13.52
N GLN A 132 9.68 24.77 12.54
CA GLN A 132 9.93 25.22 11.16
C GLN A 132 11.10 24.39 10.52
N PRO A 133 11.51 24.62 9.24
CA PRO A 133 11.19 23.74 8.13
C PRO A 133 12.45 23.22 7.44
N VAL A 134 12.67 21.91 7.32
CA VAL A 134 13.90 21.43 6.67
C VAL A 134 13.61 20.37 5.63
N GLN A 135 13.78 20.78 4.38
CA GLN A 135 13.97 19.91 3.23
C GLN A 135 15.09 18.90 3.51
N ALA A 136 15.03 17.77 2.82
CA ALA A 136 16.01 16.67 2.81
C ALA A 136 15.87 15.64 3.94
N ASP A 137 15.58 14.40 3.52
CA ASP A 137 16.25 13.17 3.92
C ASP A 137 15.28 12.00 4.08
N SER A 138 14.83 11.46 2.94
CA SER A 138 14.26 10.10 2.84
C SER A 138 15.27 8.99 3.18
N ILE A 139 16.48 9.34 3.63
CA ILE A 139 17.59 8.45 4.00
C ILE A 139 17.50 8.02 5.48
N LYS A 140 16.73 8.71 6.33
CA LYS A 140 16.79 8.50 7.79
C LYS A 140 16.09 7.25 8.31
N MET A 141 15.23 6.59 7.54
CA MET A 141 14.55 5.37 8.01
C MET A 141 15.41 4.11 7.95
N LEU A 142 16.57 4.14 7.27
CA LEU A 142 17.45 2.97 7.14
C LEU A 142 18.50 2.84 8.25
N ASN A 143 18.70 3.88 9.07
CA ASN A 143 19.77 3.88 10.09
C ASN A 143 19.39 3.26 11.45
N TYR A 144 18.14 2.80 11.65
CA TYR A 144 17.71 2.24 12.94
C TYR A 144 17.94 0.72 13.07
N ILE A 145 18.45 0.04 12.03
CA ILE A 145 18.78 -1.40 12.07
C ILE A 145 20.30 -1.63 12.05
N THR A 146 21.11 -0.60 12.33
CA THR A 146 22.57 -0.73 12.36
C THR A 146 23.04 -1.17 13.75
N SER A 147 23.07 -2.48 13.97
CA SER A 147 24.10 -3.09 14.82
C SER A 147 25.15 -3.70 13.90
N GLU A 148 26.39 -3.29 14.14
CA GLU A 148 27.61 -3.57 13.39
C GLU A 148 27.74 -5.01 12.88
N SER A 149 28.10 -5.19 11.60
CA SER A 149 29.35 -5.88 11.21
C SER A 149 29.45 -6.11 9.70
N GLN A 150 30.63 -5.75 9.17
CA GLN A 150 31.32 -6.36 8.04
C GLN A 150 30.87 -5.99 6.61
N GLU A 151 31.67 -5.14 5.97
CA GLU A 151 31.74 -4.98 4.51
C GLU A 151 32.15 -6.31 3.88
N VAL A 152 31.18 -7.17 3.62
CA VAL A 152 31.34 -8.25 2.67
C VAL A 152 31.06 -7.63 1.30
N ASP A 153 32.05 -7.65 0.41
CA ASP A 153 31.89 -7.28 -0.99
C ASP A 153 30.95 -8.30 -1.66
N GLU A 154 29.65 -8.18 -1.38
CA GLU A 154 28.61 -9.03 -1.94
C GLU A 154 28.41 -8.64 -3.40
N GLU A 155 28.90 -9.47 -4.32
CA GLU A 155 28.83 -9.29 -5.76
C GLU A 155 27.47 -8.74 -6.22
N LEU A 156 27.50 -7.68 -7.04
CA LEU A 156 26.30 -7.07 -7.61
C LEU A 156 25.56 -8.11 -8.47
N PRO A 157 24.33 -8.52 -8.11
CA PRO A 157 23.60 -9.48 -8.90
C PRO A 157 23.21 -8.88 -10.26
N SER A 158 23.08 -9.74 -11.27
CA SER A 158 22.73 -9.30 -12.62
C SER A 158 21.33 -8.69 -12.66
N ILE A 159 21.22 -7.45 -13.11
CA ILE A 159 19.95 -6.74 -13.23
C ILE A 159 19.42 -6.91 -14.65
N HIS A 160 18.25 -7.54 -14.77
CA HIS A 160 17.51 -7.65 -16.01
C HIS A 160 16.51 -6.49 -16.12
N HIS A 161 16.65 -5.70 -17.19
CA HIS A 161 15.75 -4.59 -17.47
C HIS A 161 14.69 -5.03 -18.47
N GLY A 162 13.42 -4.90 -18.10
CA GLY A 162 12.29 -5.11 -18.98
C GLY A 162 12.15 -4.00 -20.03
N ASN A 163 11.34 -4.27 -21.04
CA ASN A 163 10.95 -3.26 -22.02
C ASN A 163 10.05 -2.21 -21.35
N PRO A 164 10.27 -0.91 -21.61
CA PRO A 164 9.39 0.11 -21.10
C PRO A 164 8.00 0.02 -21.74
N ILE A 165 6.96 0.07 -20.93
CA ILE A 165 5.56 0.16 -21.36
C ILE A 165 5.04 1.56 -21.06
N THR A 166 4.23 2.13 -21.96
CA THR A 166 3.62 3.45 -21.75
C THR A 166 2.11 3.30 -21.67
N ASP A 167 1.51 3.77 -20.58
CA ASP A 167 0.07 3.89 -20.43
C ASP A 167 -0.28 5.33 -20.00
N ARG A 168 -1.23 5.97 -20.69
CA ARG A 168 -1.70 7.33 -20.37
C ARG A 168 -0.58 8.36 -20.10
N ARG A 169 0.48 8.34 -20.93
CA ARG A 169 1.73 9.16 -20.80
C ARG A 169 2.63 8.78 -19.62
N SER A 170 2.22 7.88 -18.74
CA SER A 170 3.09 7.26 -17.73
C SER A 170 3.91 6.16 -18.38
N THR A 171 5.23 6.17 -18.17
CA THR A 171 6.13 5.13 -18.68
C THR A 171 6.62 4.29 -17.52
N PHE A 172 6.44 2.98 -17.61
CA PHE A 172 6.81 2.01 -16.59
C PHE A 172 7.90 1.10 -17.15
N GLN A 173 8.93 0.85 -16.35
CA GLN A 173 9.99 -0.08 -16.70
C GLN A 173 10.26 -0.99 -15.50
N ALA A 174 10.12 -2.30 -15.71
CA ALA A 174 10.42 -3.28 -14.67
C ALA A 174 11.93 -3.58 -14.63
N HIS A 175 12.45 -3.76 -13.41
CA HIS A 175 13.83 -4.17 -13.17
C HIS A 175 13.82 -5.37 -12.21
N LEU A 176 14.43 -6.47 -12.62
CA LEU A 176 14.47 -7.72 -11.87
C LEU A 176 15.91 -8.12 -11.61
N ALA A 177 16.22 -8.53 -10.37
CA ALA A 177 17.52 -9.07 -10.01
C ALA A 177 17.33 -10.27 -9.05
N PRO A 178 18.03 -11.40 -9.27
CA PRO A 178 18.04 -12.49 -8.30
C PRO A 178 18.87 -12.07 -7.09
N VAL A 179 18.25 -12.06 -5.92
CA VAL A 179 18.88 -11.70 -4.64
C VAL A 179 18.79 -12.87 -3.66
N VAL A 180 19.82 -13.02 -2.85
CA VAL A 180 19.94 -14.06 -1.81
C VAL A 180 20.02 -13.44 -0.42
N THR A 181 20.55 -12.21 -0.31
CA THR A 181 20.72 -11.49 0.95
C THR A 181 20.12 -10.09 0.87
N PRO A 182 19.70 -9.50 2.00
CA PRO A 182 19.20 -8.11 2.03
C PRO A 182 20.28 -7.09 1.65
N GLY A 183 21.57 -7.41 1.84
CA GLY A 183 22.69 -6.57 1.40
C GLY A 183 22.73 -6.41 -0.13
N GLN A 184 22.47 -7.48 -0.87
CA GLN A 184 22.35 -7.44 -2.33
C GLN A 184 21.20 -6.55 -2.81
N VAL A 185 20.07 -6.53 -2.09
CA VAL A 185 18.94 -5.63 -2.43
C VAL A 185 19.37 -4.18 -2.38
N LYS A 186 20.11 -3.78 -1.34
CA LYS A 186 20.65 -2.42 -1.21
C LYS A 186 21.59 -2.08 -2.37
N ARG A 187 22.52 -2.97 -2.71
CA ARG A 187 23.46 -2.82 -3.83
C ARG A 187 22.74 -2.65 -5.18
N VAL A 188 21.68 -3.43 -5.43
CA VAL A 188 20.85 -3.31 -6.64
C VAL A 188 20.15 -1.96 -6.71
N LEU A 189 19.55 -1.51 -5.61
CA LEU A 189 18.87 -0.22 -5.55
C LEU A 189 19.84 0.94 -5.78
N GLU A 190 21.01 0.93 -5.12
CA GLU A 190 22.07 1.91 -5.35
C GLU A 190 22.47 1.95 -6.83
N LYS A 191 22.65 0.79 -7.45
CA LYS A 191 23.00 0.68 -8.86
C LYS A 191 21.90 1.23 -9.79
N LEU A 192 20.63 0.97 -9.49
CA LEU A 192 19.50 1.49 -10.27
C LEU A 192 19.37 3.02 -10.14
N TYR A 193 19.63 3.57 -8.95
CA TYR A 193 19.57 5.02 -8.72
C TYR A 193 20.71 5.82 -9.34
N GLU A 194 21.77 5.18 -9.83
CA GLU A 194 22.75 5.86 -10.72
C GLU A 194 22.08 6.37 -12.00
N ASN A 195 21.01 5.71 -12.46
CA ASN A 195 20.24 6.16 -13.60
C ASN A 195 19.31 7.31 -13.19
N LYS A 196 19.59 8.51 -13.72
CA LYS A 196 18.79 9.71 -13.46
C LYS A 196 17.30 9.52 -13.76
N LYS A 197 16.93 8.70 -14.75
CA LYS A 197 15.51 8.46 -15.09
C LYS A 197 14.77 7.71 -13.98
N ILE A 198 15.46 6.80 -13.30
CA ILE A 198 14.93 6.03 -12.18
C ILE A 198 14.95 6.94 -10.94
N ALA A 199 16.09 7.55 -10.61
CA ALA A 199 16.19 8.44 -9.46
C ALA A 199 15.19 9.61 -9.48
N SER A 200 14.86 10.14 -10.67
CA SER A 200 13.87 11.22 -10.84
C SER A 200 12.47 10.73 -11.21
N ALA A 201 12.21 9.42 -11.23
CA ALA A 201 10.89 8.90 -11.52
C ALA A 201 9.90 9.32 -10.43
N THR A 202 8.65 9.56 -10.81
CA THR A 202 7.58 9.95 -9.87
C THR A 202 7.34 8.87 -8.81
N HIS A 203 7.50 7.60 -9.18
CA HIS A 203 7.35 6.45 -8.28
C HIS A 203 8.43 5.40 -8.60
N ASN A 204 9.21 5.01 -7.59
CA ASN A 204 10.17 3.91 -7.66
C ASN A 204 9.73 2.81 -6.69
N ILE A 205 8.86 1.93 -7.17
CA ILE A 205 8.29 0.84 -6.38
C ILE A 205 9.21 -0.38 -6.51
N TYR A 206 9.52 -1.04 -5.39
CA TYR A 206 10.32 -2.26 -5.35
C TYR A 206 9.80 -3.24 -4.30
N ALA A 207 10.09 -4.53 -4.49
CA ALA A 207 9.76 -5.61 -3.56
C ALA A 207 10.84 -6.71 -3.63
N TYR A 208 11.05 -7.43 -2.53
CA TYR A 208 11.95 -8.58 -2.45
C TYR A 208 11.38 -9.59 -1.44
N ARG A 209 11.78 -10.86 -1.55
CA ARG A 209 11.41 -11.96 -0.65
C ARG A 209 12.65 -12.75 -0.24
#